data_AF-A0A5C4V5L1-F1
#
_entry.id   AF-A0A5C4V5L1-F1
#
_cell.length_a   1.000
_cell.length_b   1.000
_cell.length_c   1.000
_cell.angle_alpha   90.00
_cell.angle_beta   90.00
_cell.angle_gamma   90.00
#
_symmetry.space_group_name_H-M   'P 1'
#
loop_
_entity.id
_entity.type
_entity.pdbx_description
1 polymer ?
#
loop_
_entity_poly.entity_id
_entity_poly.type
_entity_poly.pdbx_seq_one_letter_code
_entity_poly.pdbx_strand_id
1 'polypeptide(L)'
;MIIRTLAGAVAGVALFAGAAHAEPVKGAPELTQNALYKAAKLPKVSCKLKKGTSSASTKKYITKLVGCLNSAWKPAIKDFQPVKVAFKASDEKESCSTGLDLSTSFSEICATTISVKLASDWIRAKSDLKVFTSITRTWSGVVTGQTGIGQAWWGLENGADEAVMNEQNRRYYLQIDCFAGVSAKSLGRVVKDWKPVIRIPEFWKNRYHGKAANRLYWTERGYTSGKPGACNTWSASSAKVA
;
A
#
# COMPACT_ATOMS: atom_id res chain seq x y z
N MET A 1 66.53 -26.36 27.55
CA MET A 1 66.57 -25.02 26.91
C MET A 1 65.63 -25.06 25.71
N ILE A 2 64.48 -24.38 25.80
CA ILE A 2 63.72 -23.68 24.73
C ILE A 2 63.48 -24.45 23.41
N ILE A 3 62.32 -25.11 23.22
CA ILE A 3 61.07 -24.66 22.53
C ILE A 3 61.27 -24.20 21.07
N ARG A 4 60.54 -24.84 20.12
CA ARG A 4 59.58 -24.19 19.18
C ARG A 4 58.98 -25.18 18.18
N THR A 5 57.81 -25.72 18.51
CA THR A 5 56.84 -26.28 17.55
C THR A 5 56.11 -25.14 16.84
N LEU A 6 56.19 -25.08 15.52
CA LEU A 6 55.40 -24.18 14.67
C LEU A 6 53.96 -24.72 14.57
N ALA A 7 53.05 -24.13 15.35
CA ALA A 7 51.62 -24.30 15.15
C ALA A 7 51.17 -23.35 14.02
N GLY A 8 50.85 -23.91 12.85
CA GLY A 8 50.18 -23.18 11.78
C GLY A 8 48.73 -22.92 12.16
N ALA A 9 48.41 -21.68 12.53
CA ALA A 9 47.04 -21.25 12.73
C ALA A 9 46.40 -20.97 11.36
N VAL A 10 45.52 -21.87 10.91
CA VAL A 10 44.57 -21.57 9.83
C VAL A 10 43.53 -20.61 10.40
N ALA A 11 43.70 -19.32 10.15
CA ALA A 11 42.68 -18.32 10.44
C ALA A 11 41.52 -18.53 9.47
N GLY A 12 40.52 -19.31 9.89
CA GLY A 12 39.25 -19.39 9.19
C GLY A 12 38.58 -18.03 9.18
N VAL A 13 38.52 -17.41 8.00
CA VAL A 13 37.67 -16.23 7.77
C VAL A 13 36.23 -16.69 7.87
N ALA A 14 35.66 -16.59 9.07
CA ALA A 14 34.23 -16.71 9.27
C ALA A 14 33.59 -15.49 8.58
N LEU A 15 33.13 -15.69 7.34
CA LEU A 15 32.22 -14.77 6.68
C LEU A 15 30.91 -14.81 7.46
N PHE A 16 30.78 -13.95 8.47
CA PHE A 16 29.49 -13.58 9.01
C PHE A 16 28.74 -12.91 7.86
N ALA A 17 27.87 -13.67 7.19
CA ALA A 17 26.80 -13.13 6.38
C ALA A 17 25.87 -12.37 7.33
N GLY A 18 26.27 -11.16 7.71
CA GLY A 18 25.40 -10.23 8.39
C GLY A 18 24.16 -10.08 7.53
N ALA A 19 23.00 -10.38 8.11
CA ALA A 19 21.75 -9.94 7.52
C ALA A 19 21.95 -8.45 7.24
N ALA A 20 21.87 -8.04 5.97
CA ALA A 20 21.84 -6.64 5.60
C ALA A 20 20.62 -6.04 6.31
N HIS A 21 20.85 -5.52 7.52
CA HIS A 21 19.92 -4.69 8.22
C HIS A 21 19.71 -3.53 7.26
N ALA A 22 18.50 -3.41 6.73
CA ALA A 22 18.08 -2.22 6.03
C ALA A 22 18.57 -1.04 6.88
N GLU A 23 19.44 -0.19 6.33
CA GLU A 23 19.90 0.96 7.10
C GLU A 23 18.64 1.64 7.63
N PRO A 24 18.52 1.83 8.96
CA PRO A 24 17.33 2.44 9.52
C PRO A 24 17.14 3.77 8.84
N VAL A 25 15.95 3.97 8.27
CA VAL A 25 15.54 5.23 7.65
C VAL A 25 15.90 6.37 8.62
N LYS A 26 16.95 7.13 8.29
CA LYS A 26 17.47 8.18 9.18
C LYS A 26 16.47 9.34 9.20
N GLY A 27 16.21 9.88 10.38
CA GLY A 27 15.41 11.11 10.55
C GLY A 27 13.90 10.99 10.30
N ALA A 28 13.34 9.79 10.08
CA ALA A 28 11.91 9.60 9.83
C ALA A 28 11.31 8.47 10.70
N PRO A 29 11.19 8.68 12.02
CA PRO A 29 10.63 7.69 12.94
C PRO A 29 9.18 7.29 12.61
N GLU A 30 8.41 8.14 11.93
CA GLU A 30 7.05 7.87 11.47
C GLU A 30 6.98 6.66 10.53
N LEU A 31 8.07 6.33 9.84
CA LEU A 31 8.08 5.21 8.91
C LEU A 31 8.25 3.87 9.64
N THR A 32 9.01 3.83 10.74
CA THR A 32 9.32 2.58 11.47
C THR A 32 8.56 2.43 12.79
N GLN A 33 8.20 3.53 13.45
CA GLN A 33 7.63 3.58 14.79
C GLN A 33 6.23 4.21 14.86
N ASN A 34 5.54 4.37 13.72
CA ASN A 34 4.20 4.95 13.66
C ASN A 34 3.23 4.34 14.68
N ALA A 35 2.42 5.19 15.33
CA ALA A 35 1.36 4.74 16.25
C ALA A 35 0.38 3.77 15.59
N LEU A 36 0.13 3.90 14.28
CA LEU A 36 -0.70 2.99 13.50
C LEU A 36 -0.24 1.54 13.63
N TYR A 37 1.06 1.28 13.76
CA TYR A 37 1.57 -0.08 13.86
C TYR A 37 1.24 -0.77 15.19
N LYS A 38 0.86 0.00 16.21
CA LYS A 38 0.40 -0.50 17.52
C LYS A 38 -1.13 -0.65 17.55
N ALA A 39 -1.84 -0.20 16.51
CA ALA A 39 -3.29 -0.30 16.45
C ALA A 39 -3.76 -1.76 16.50
N ALA A 40 -4.90 -1.96 17.15
CA ALA A 40 -5.56 -3.26 17.19
C ALA A 40 -5.97 -3.73 15.79
N LYS A 41 -6.42 -4.99 15.71
CA LYS A 41 -7.06 -5.51 14.51
C LYS A 41 -8.26 -4.63 14.15
N LEU A 42 -8.41 -4.28 12.87
CA LEU A 42 -9.57 -3.51 12.45
C LEU A 42 -10.86 -4.26 12.74
N PRO A 43 -11.94 -3.56 13.15
CA PRO A 43 -13.23 -4.19 13.36
C PRO A 43 -13.75 -4.79 12.06
N LYS A 44 -14.61 -5.81 12.17
CA LYS A 44 -15.37 -6.29 11.03
C LYS A 44 -16.50 -5.30 10.73
N VAL A 45 -16.54 -4.77 9.52
CA VAL A 45 -17.59 -3.85 9.07
C VAL A 45 -18.53 -4.60 8.13
N SER A 46 -19.83 -4.59 8.44
CA SER A 46 -20.85 -5.17 7.56
C SER A 46 -21.05 -4.29 6.32
N CYS A 47 -20.26 -4.55 5.27
CA CYS A 47 -20.29 -3.77 4.04
C CYS A 47 -21.01 -4.51 2.91
N LYS A 48 -22.33 -4.37 2.83
CA LYS A 48 -23.14 -4.98 1.75
C LYS A 48 -22.96 -4.22 0.43
N LEU A 49 -21.97 -4.63 -0.36
CA LEU A 49 -21.67 -4.03 -1.66
C LEU A 49 -22.40 -4.77 -2.79
N LYS A 50 -23.08 -4.02 -3.65
CA LYS A 50 -23.72 -4.54 -4.87
C LYS A 50 -23.46 -3.55 -6.01
N LYS A 51 -22.74 -3.99 -7.02
CA LYS A 51 -22.45 -3.21 -8.22
C LYS A 51 -23.36 -3.69 -9.36
N GLY A 52 -24.05 -2.77 -10.03
CA GLY A 52 -24.71 -2.98 -11.31
C GLY A 52 -23.84 -2.48 -12.48
N THR A 53 -24.39 -2.43 -13.69
CA THR A 53 -23.65 -2.07 -14.91
C THR A 53 -23.96 -0.66 -15.43
N SER A 54 -24.39 0.24 -14.55
CA SER A 54 -24.68 1.65 -14.85
C SER A 54 -23.75 2.60 -14.11
N SER A 55 -23.63 3.84 -14.61
CA SER A 55 -22.85 4.90 -13.96
C SER A 55 -23.37 5.17 -12.55
N ALA A 56 -24.68 5.36 -12.38
CA ALA A 56 -25.32 5.59 -11.08
C ALA A 56 -25.06 4.45 -10.09
N SER A 57 -25.15 3.19 -10.54
CA SER A 57 -24.87 2.04 -9.68
C SER A 57 -23.40 1.95 -9.28
N THR A 58 -22.48 2.27 -10.20
CA THR A 58 -21.04 2.30 -9.93
C THR A 58 -20.68 3.42 -8.94
N LYS A 59 -21.25 4.62 -9.10
CA LYS A 59 -21.08 5.72 -8.13
C LYS A 59 -21.58 5.33 -6.74
N LYS A 60 -22.79 4.77 -6.63
CA LYS A 60 -23.35 4.27 -5.37
C LYS A 60 -22.48 3.21 -4.71
N TYR A 61 -21.94 2.27 -5.49
CA TYR A 61 -21.01 1.26 -5.01
C TYR A 61 -19.76 1.90 -4.41
N ILE A 62 -19.13 2.83 -5.12
CA ILE A 62 -17.87 3.48 -4.69
C ILE A 62 -18.09 4.32 -3.43
N THR A 63 -19.12 5.16 -3.40
CA THR A 63 -19.46 5.96 -2.21
C THR A 63 -19.71 5.08 -0.99
N LYS A 64 -20.42 3.96 -1.18
CA LYS A 64 -20.66 3.00 -0.08
C LYS A 64 -19.37 2.32 0.37
N LEU A 65 -18.52 1.88 -0.55
CA LEU A 65 -17.23 1.27 -0.25
C LEU A 65 -16.35 2.22 0.58
N VAL A 66 -16.23 3.48 0.16
CA VAL A 66 -15.47 4.50 0.92
C VAL A 66 -16.10 4.78 2.29
N GLY A 67 -17.42 4.81 2.41
CA GLY A 67 -18.10 4.90 3.71
C GLY A 67 -17.79 3.73 4.66
N CYS A 68 -17.74 2.51 4.14
CA CYS A 68 -17.33 1.34 4.92
C CYS A 68 -15.85 1.41 5.34
N LEU A 69 -14.97 1.89 4.45
CA LEU A 69 -13.55 2.07 4.74
C LEU A 69 -13.31 3.14 5.82
N ASN A 70 -14.05 4.25 5.77
CA ASN A 70 -14.07 5.23 6.86
C ASN A 70 -14.40 4.58 8.19
N SER A 71 -15.47 3.76 8.23
CA SER A 71 -15.90 3.08 9.45
C SER A 71 -14.87 2.06 9.95
N ALA A 72 -14.20 1.35 9.03
CA ALA A 72 -13.20 0.35 9.35
C ALA A 72 -11.93 0.93 9.97
N TRP A 73 -11.46 2.07 9.46
CA TRP A 73 -10.17 2.65 9.84
C TRP A 73 -10.25 3.71 10.93
N LYS A 74 -11.42 4.33 11.15
CA LYS A 74 -11.64 5.34 12.19
C LYS A 74 -11.04 4.97 13.57
N PRO A 75 -11.17 3.73 14.08
CA PRO A 75 -10.62 3.39 15.41
C PRO A 75 -9.09 3.24 15.44
N ALA A 76 -8.44 3.08 14.29
CA ALA A 76 -7.00 2.81 14.20
C ALA A 76 -6.15 4.05 13.94
N ILE A 77 -6.77 5.15 13.48
CA ILE A 77 -6.09 6.38 13.10
C ILE A 77 -6.42 7.45 14.14
N LYS A 78 -5.38 8.01 14.77
CA LYS A 78 -5.52 9.14 15.70
C LYS A 78 -6.02 10.37 14.93
N ASP A 79 -6.96 11.10 15.52
CA ASP A 79 -7.55 12.33 14.97
C ASP A 79 -8.16 12.15 13.56
N PHE A 80 -8.68 10.93 13.29
CA PHE A 80 -9.22 10.49 12.01
C PHE A 80 -10.21 11.48 11.38
N GLN A 81 -9.99 11.78 10.10
CA GLN A 81 -10.88 12.62 9.30
C GLN A 81 -11.62 11.79 8.24
N PRO A 82 -12.97 11.84 8.21
CA PRO A 82 -13.71 11.12 7.18
C PRO A 82 -13.41 11.64 5.77
N VAL A 83 -13.16 10.73 4.83
CA VAL A 83 -12.90 11.04 3.42
C VAL A 83 -14.14 10.84 2.57
N LYS A 84 -14.38 11.82 1.68
CA LYS A 84 -15.48 11.81 0.70
C LYS A 84 -14.97 11.39 -0.69
N VAL A 85 -15.92 11.02 -1.55
CA VAL A 85 -15.66 10.73 -2.96
C VAL A 85 -16.15 11.91 -3.80
N ALA A 86 -15.28 12.42 -4.69
CA ALA A 86 -15.65 13.34 -5.75
C ALA A 86 -15.62 12.59 -7.08
N PHE A 87 -16.65 12.73 -7.91
CA PHE A 87 -16.67 12.15 -9.25
C PHE A 87 -16.36 13.24 -10.26
N LYS A 88 -15.33 13.01 -11.09
CA LYS A 88 -14.98 13.89 -12.20
C LYS A 88 -16.12 13.97 -13.21
N ALA A 89 -16.21 15.10 -13.91
CA ALA A 89 -17.08 15.22 -15.08
C ALA A 89 -16.62 14.22 -16.17
N SER A 90 -17.49 13.88 -17.11
CA SER A 90 -17.18 12.83 -18.11
C SER A 90 -16.08 13.21 -19.09
N ASP A 91 -15.92 14.51 -19.33
CA ASP A 91 -14.92 15.15 -20.19
C ASP A 91 -13.61 15.48 -19.44
N GLU A 92 -13.63 15.50 -18.11
CA GLU A 92 -12.47 15.72 -17.26
C GLU A 92 -11.60 14.44 -17.15
N LYS A 93 -10.45 14.45 -17.85
CA LYS A 93 -9.56 13.28 -17.99
C LYS A 93 -8.26 13.38 -17.19
N GLU A 94 -7.85 14.59 -16.86
CA GLU A 94 -6.57 14.88 -16.22
C GLU A 94 -6.49 14.28 -14.82
N SER A 95 -5.36 13.68 -14.47
CA SER A 95 -5.03 13.24 -13.12
C SER A 95 -4.42 14.39 -12.31
N CYS A 96 -4.95 14.68 -11.12
CA CYS A 96 -4.41 15.73 -10.25
C CYS A 96 -3.02 15.39 -9.69
N SER A 97 -2.65 14.10 -9.69
CA SER A 97 -1.36 13.63 -9.20
C SER A 97 -0.26 13.61 -10.26
N THR A 98 -0.61 13.55 -11.55
CA THR A 98 0.37 13.39 -12.64
C THR A 98 0.24 14.42 -13.77
N GLY A 99 -0.87 15.14 -13.87
CA GLY A 99 -1.21 16.00 -15.01
C GLY A 99 -1.51 15.22 -16.30
N LEU A 100 -1.55 13.89 -16.26
CA LEU A 100 -1.80 13.07 -17.43
C LEU A 100 -3.30 12.90 -17.70
N ASP A 101 -3.69 12.97 -18.97
CA ASP A 101 -5.02 12.62 -19.43
C ASP A 101 -5.20 11.10 -19.50
N LEU A 102 -6.11 10.57 -18.70
CA LEU A 102 -6.40 9.13 -18.63
C LEU A 102 -7.79 8.81 -19.16
N SER A 103 -7.85 8.07 -20.27
CA SER A 103 -9.13 7.72 -20.93
C SER A 103 -9.97 6.68 -20.18
N THR A 104 -9.34 5.84 -19.37
CA THR A 104 -10.01 4.78 -18.58
C THR A 104 -10.45 5.26 -17.20
N SER A 105 -11.13 4.39 -16.45
CA SER A 105 -11.52 4.70 -15.06
C SER A 105 -10.32 4.63 -14.13
N PHE A 106 -10.22 5.57 -13.20
CA PHE A 106 -9.18 5.57 -12.17
C PHE A 106 -9.68 6.22 -10.87
N SER A 107 -8.97 5.97 -9.78
CA SER A 107 -9.17 6.64 -8.50
C SER A 107 -7.84 7.16 -7.94
N GLU A 108 -7.85 8.39 -7.45
CA GLU A 108 -6.67 9.06 -6.88
C GLU A 108 -7.08 9.91 -5.67
N ILE A 109 -6.09 10.35 -4.89
CA ILE A 109 -6.32 11.30 -3.80
C ILE A 109 -6.04 12.70 -4.35
N CYS A 110 -7.04 13.58 -4.33
CA CYS A 110 -6.88 14.99 -4.65
C CYS A 110 -7.28 15.81 -3.42
N ALA A 111 -6.31 16.55 -2.87
CA ALA A 111 -6.43 17.22 -1.58
C ALA A 111 -6.93 16.27 -0.49
N THR A 112 -8.14 16.48 0.03
CA THR A 112 -8.73 15.70 1.13
C THR A 112 -9.80 14.70 0.67
N THR A 113 -9.92 14.47 -0.64
CA THR A 113 -10.97 13.61 -1.23
C THR A 113 -10.39 12.52 -2.12
N ILE A 114 -11.15 11.43 -2.28
CA ILE A 114 -10.90 10.44 -3.32
C ILE A 114 -11.60 10.93 -4.59
N SER A 115 -10.83 11.35 -5.58
CA SER A 115 -11.32 11.71 -6.90
C SER A 115 -11.44 10.46 -7.78
N VAL A 116 -12.55 10.34 -8.50
CA VAL A 116 -12.85 9.17 -9.32
C VAL A 116 -13.32 9.60 -10.71
N LYS A 117 -12.58 9.14 -11.71
CA LYS A 117 -13.04 9.16 -13.10
C LYS A 117 -13.71 7.83 -13.42
N LEU A 118 -14.90 7.89 -14.02
CA LEU A 118 -15.61 6.72 -14.52
C LEU A 118 -15.62 6.68 -16.05
N ALA A 119 -15.29 5.52 -16.59
CA ALA A 119 -15.41 5.17 -18.00
C ALA A 119 -16.08 3.79 -18.15
N SER A 120 -16.22 3.34 -19.39
CA SER A 120 -16.94 2.10 -19.74
C SER A 120 -16.37 0.86 -19.06
N ASP A 121 -15.06 0.83 -18.79
CA ASP A 121 -14.35 -0.30 -18.21
C ASP A 121 -14.75 -0.61 -16.76
N TRP A 122 -15.20 0.38 -15.98
CA TRP A 122 -15.81 0.15 -14.66
C TRP A 122 -17.34 0.15 -14.75
N ILE A 123 -17.94 1.04 -15.54
CA ILE A 123 -19.40 1.15 -15.64
C ILE A 123 -20.01 -0.16 -16.10
N ARG A 124 -19.53 -0.72 -17.22
CA ARG A 124 -20.10 -1.92 -17.85
C ARG A 124 -19.61 -3.24 -17.24
N ALA A 125 -18.58 -3.19 -16.39
CA ALA A 125 -18.04 -4.39 -15.76
C ALA A 125 -19.08 -5.06 -14.84
N LYS A 126 -19.34 -6.35 -15.08
CA LYS A 126 -20.21 -7.16 -14.20
C LYS A 126 -19.55 -7.44 -12.85
N SER A 127 -18.24 -7.67 -12.86
CA SER A 127 -17.43 -7.84 -11.64
C SER A 127 -17.06 -6.47 -11.06
N ASP A 128 -17.10 -6.36 -9.73
CA ASP A 128 -16.66 -5.18 -8.99
C ASP A 128 -15.14 -5.18 -8.71
N LEU A 129 -14.42 -6.23 -9.10
CA LEU A 129 -13.03 -6.47 -8.71
C LEU A 129 -12.10 -5.30 -9.02
N LYS A 130 -12.21 -4.72 -10.24
CA LYS A 130 -11.39 -3.56 -10.64
C LYS A 130 -11.67 -2.34 -9.77
N VAL A 131 -12.95 -2.05 -9.53
CA VAL A 131 -13.39 -0.93 -8.70
C VAL A 131 -12.95 -1.12 -7.24
N PHE A 132 -13.18 -2.31 -6.69
CA PHE A 132 -12.79 -2.65 -5.32
C PHE A 132 -11.28 -2.49 -5.12
N THR A 133 -10.49 -3.06 -6.03
CA THR A 133 -9.02 -3.02 -5.98
C THR A 133 -8.50 -1.59 -6.08
N SER A 134 -8.99 -0.82 -7.03
CA SER A 134 -8.55 0.58 -7.21
C SER A 134 -8.88 1.42 -5.98
N ILE A 135 -10.13 1.37 -5.51
CA ILE A 135 -10.57 2.18 -4.36
C ILE A 135 -9.85 1.76 -3.07
N THR A 136 -9.65 0.47 -2.82
CA THR A 136 -8.92 0.02 -1.61
C THR A 136 -7.43 0.38 -1.65
N ARG A 137 -6.81 0.38 -2.83
CA ARG A 137 -5.44 0.89 -3.01
C ARG A 137 -5.37 2.39 -2.77
N THR A 138 -6.25 3.18 -3.39
CA THR A 138 -6.32 4.64 -3.16
C THR A 138 -6.59 4.95 -1.69
N TRP A 139 -7.50 4.23 -1.05
CA TRP A 139 -7.75 4.34 0.39
C TRP A 139 -6.52 4.06 1.24
N SER A 140 -5.68 3.11 0.83
CA SER A 140 -4.45 2.81 1.55
C SER A 140 -3.44 3.97 1.50
N GLY A 141 -3.49 4.81 0.46
CA GLY A 141 -2.80 6.11 0.45
C GLY A 141 -3.44 7.15 1.37
N VAL A 142 -4.76 7.10 1.60
CA VAL A 142 -5.43 7.93 2.61
C VAL A 142 -4.91 7.57 4.01
N VAL A 143 -4.73 6.27 4.29
CA VAL A 143 -4.17 5.79 5.55
C VAL A 143 -2.77 6.34 5.76
N THR A 144 -1.89 6.28 4.75
CA THR A 144 -0.53 6.83 4.88
C THR A 144 -0.56 8.35 5.08
N GLY A 145 -1.44 9.07 4.39
CA GLY A 145 -1.61 10.52 4.57
C GLY A 145 -2.08 10.92 5.98
N GLN A 146 -3.13 10.26 6.49
CA GLN A 146 -3.70 10.60 7.81
C GLN A 146 -2.83 10.14 9.00
N THR A 147 -1.79 9.35 8.75
CA THR A 147 -0.90 8.85 9.81
C THR A 147 0.49 9.45 9.76
N GLY A 148 0.73 10.42 8.87
CA GLY A 148 2.04 11.07 8.70
C GLY A 148 3.08 10.22 7.95
N ILE A 149 2.81 8.93 7.70
CA ILE A 149 3.69 8.05 6.92
C ILE A 149 3.94 8.61 5.51
N GLY A 150 2.89 9.11 4.85
CA GLY A 150 2.99 9.65 3.50
C GLY A 150 3.88 10.90 3.45
N GLN A 151 3.76 11.78 4.45
CA GLN A 151 4.61 12.97 4.57
C GLN A 151 6.06 12.60 4.86
N ALA A 152 6.29 11.65 5.78
CA ALA A 152 7.64 11.19 6.09
C ALA A 152 8.31 10.50 4.89
N TRP A 153 7.57 9.72 4.10
CA TRP A 153 8.07 9.16 2.83
C TRP A 153 8.43 10.24 1.82
N TRP A 154 7.57 11.25 1.64
CA TRP A 154 7.83 12.38 0.74
C TRP A 154 9.07 13.19 1.14
N GLY A 155 9.35 13.30 2.43
CA GLY A 155 10.51 14.02 2.96
C GLY A 155 11.81 13.22 2.99
N LEU A 156 11.83 11.96 2.53
CA LEU A 156 13.05 11.17 2.54
C LEU A 156 14.07 11.70 1.54
N GLU A 157 15.27 11.93 2.03
CA GLU A 157 16.43 12.11 1.18
C GLU A 157 16.90 10.77 0.63
N ASN A 158 17.33 10.78 -0.64
CA ASN A 158 17.94 9.63 -1.30
C ASN A 158 19.42 9.87 -1.64
N GLY A 159 19.98 11.04 -1.31
CA GLY A 159 21.38 11.37 -1.59
C GLY A 159 21.75 11.30 -3.08
N ALA A 160 20.78 11.48 -3.98
CA ALA A 160 20.91 11.22 -5.43
C ALA A 160 21.25 9.76 -5.79
N ASP A 161 21.01 8.80 -4.88
CA ASP A 161 21.15 7.37 -5.13
C ASP A 161 19.81 6.77 -5.59
N GLU A 162 19.79 6.29 -6.82
CA GLU A 162 18.62 5.68 -7.42
C GLU A 162 18.19 4.38 -6.73
N ALA A 163 19.15 3.56 -6.27
CA ALA A 163 18.87 2.31 -5.58
C ALA A 163 18.16 2.57 -4.24
N VAL A 164 18.62 3.60 -3.51
CA VAL A 164 17.99 4.08 -2.27
C VAL A 164 16.57 4.56 -2.54
N MET A 165 16.40 5.47 -3.51
CA MET A 165 15.07 5.97 -3.90
C MET A 165 14.12 4.83 -4.29
N ASN A 166 14.62 3.88 -5.10
CA ASN A 166 13.82 2.75 -5.54
C ASN A 166 13.38 1.87 -4.36
N GLU A 167 14.26 1.60 -3.38
CA GLU A 167 13.89 0.83 -2.20
C GLU A 167 12.89 1.55 -1.30
N GLN A 168 13.08 2.85 -1.05
CA GLN A 168 12.15 3.68 -0.29
C GLN A 168 10.75 3.63 -0.91
N ASN A 169 10.66 3.77 -2.24
CA ASN A 169 9.41 3.68 -2.96
C ASN A 169 8.78 2.28 -2.89
N ARG A 170 9.57 1.21 -3.04
CA ARG A 170 9.07 -0.16 -2.88
C ARG A 170 8.47 -0.38 -1.50
N ARG A 171 9.14 0.07 -0.44
CA ARG A 171 8.62 -0.02 0.94
C ARG A 171 7.27 0.68 1.07
N TYR A 172 7.15 1.89 0.53
CA TYR A 172 5.90 2.66 0.54
C TYR A 172 4.75 1.95 -0.21
N TYR A 173 4.98 1.53 -1.46
CA TYR A 173 3.93 0.90 -2.26
C TYR A 173 3.54 -0.51 -1.77
N LEU A 174 4.48 -1.27 -1.20
CA LEU A 174 4.19 -2.57 -0.58
C LEU A 174 3.37 -2.42 0.70
N GLN A 175 3.56 -1.33 1.44
CA GLN A 175 2.75 -1.02 2.60
C GLN A 175 1.31 -0.68 2.20
N ILE A 176 1.13 0.08 1.12
CA ILE A 176 -0.19 0.33 0.50
C ILE A 176 -0.86 -1.00 0.09
N ASP A 177 -0.11 -1.91 -0.55
CA ASP A 177 -0.61 -3.24 -0.91
C ASP A 177 -1.04 -4.07 0.32
N CYS A 178 -0.31 -3.96 1.43
CA CYS A 178 -0.66 -4.61 2.69
C CYS A 178 -1.92 -4.02 3.34
N PHE A 179 -2.04 -2.68 3.39
CA PHE A 179 -3.21 -2.00 3.91
C PHE A 179 -4.48 -2.27 3.09
N ALA A 180 -4.34 -2.49 1.77
CA ALA A 180 -5.46 -2.94 0.94
C ALA A 180 -5.96 -4.33 1.37
N GLY A 181 -5.03 -5.24 1.73
CA GLY A 181 -5.35 -6.53 2.32
C GLY A 181 -6.07 -6.40 3.68
N VAL A 182 -5.56 -5.56 4.58
CA VAL A 182 -6.19 -5.26 5.88
C VAL A 182 -7.63 -4.74 5.68
N SER A 183 -7.81 -3.83 4.72
CA SER A 183 -9.12 -3.27 4.36
C SER A 183 -10.07 -4.37 3.86
N ALA A 184 -9.62 -5.21 2.94
CA ALA A 184 -10.42 -6.32 2.43
C ALA A 184 -10.88 -7.28 3.54
N LYS A 185 -10.01 -7.57 4.51
CA LYS A 185 -10.35 -8.40 5.67
C LYS A 185 -11.43 -7.76 6.54
N SER A 186 -11.26 -6.48 6.88
CA SER A 186 -12.23 -5.74 7.70
C SER A 186 -13.61 -5.69 7.06
N LEU A 187 -13.66 -5.49 5.74
CA LEU A 187 -14.90 -5.45 4.96
C LEU A 187 -15.52 -6.82 4.69
N GLY A 188 -14.90 -7.91 5.15
CA GLY A 188 -15.37 -9.28 4.93
C GLY A 188 -15.29 -9.72 3.46
N ARG A 189 -14.46 -9.09 2.64
CA ARG A 189 -14.24 -9.47 1.24
C ARG A 189 -13.54 -10.82 1.21
N VAL A 190 -14.17 -11.83 0.62
CA VAL A 190 -13.49 -13.10 0.33
C VAL A 190 -12.69 -12.95 -0.96
N VAL A 191 -11.37 -13.08 -0.86
CA VAL A 191 -10.46 -13.08 -2.02
C VAL A 191 -9.83 -14.45 -2.12
N LYS A 192 -10.12 -15.17 -3.22
CA LYS A 192 -9.56 -16.50 -3.50
C LYS A 192 -8.27 -16.43 -4.33
N ASP A 193 -8.13 -15.38 -5.14
CA ASP A 193 -6.94 -15.13 -5.95
C ASP A 193 -6.59 -13.64 -5.87
N TRP A 194 -5.39 -13.37 -5.35
CA TRP A 194 -4.85 -12.02 -5.22
C TRP A 194 -4.15 -11.52 -6.47
N LYS A 195 -3.76 -12.40 -7.41
CA LYS A 195 -3.08 -12.00 -8.66
C LYS A 195 -3.81 -10.88 -9.43
N PRO A 196 -5.14 -10.94 -9.65
CA PRO A 196 -5.84 -9.86 -10.33
C PRO A 196 -5.99 -8.59 -9.47
N VAL A 197 -5.95 -8.71 -8.13
CA VAL A 197 -6.01 -7.57 -7.20
C VAL A 197 -4.68 -6.82 -7.15
N ILE A 198 -3.57 -7.55 -7.16
CA ILE A 198 -2.25 -6.91 -7.16
C ILE A 198 -1.82 -6.50 -8.57
N ARG A 199 -2.61 -6.65 -9.64
CA ARG A 199 -2.14 -6.23 -10.97
C ARG A 199 -1.96 -4.70 -11.03
N ILE A 200 -0.78 -4.22 -11.41
CA ILE A 200 -0.55 -2.80 -11.70
C ILE A 200 -1.09 -2.52 -13.11
N PRO A 201 -1.90 -1.46 -13.29
CA PRO A 201 -2.28 -1.02 -14.63
C PRO A 201 -1.04 -0.64 -15.44
N GLU A 202 -1.05 -0.92 -16.74
CA GLU A 202 0.13 -0.79 -17.61
C GLU A 202 0.76 0.62 -17.57
N PHE A 203 -0.06 1.66 -17.56
CA PHE A 203 0.34 3.06 -17.48
C PHE A 203 0.99 3.46 -16.13
N TRP A 204 0.89 2.61 -15.10
CA TRP A 204 1.54 2.80 -13.79
C TRP A 204 2.72 1.84 -13.58
N LYS A 205 3.07 1.00 -14.55
CA LYS A 205 4.14 0.01 -14.37
C LYS A 205 5.49 0.71 -14.25
N ASN A 206 6.06 0.68 -13.06
CA ASN A 206 7.39 1.22 -12.77
C ASN A 206 8.11 0.34 -11.73
N ARG A 207 9.42 0.61 -11.55
CA ARG A 207 10.29 -0.08 -10.58
C ARG A 207 9.95 0.20 -9.10
N TYR A 208 9.01 1.09 -8.83
CA TYR A 208 8.66 1.56 -7.50
C TYR A 208 7.70 0.64 -6.75
N HIS A 209 6.97 -0.24 -7.44
CA HIS A 209 5.95 -1.05 -6.78
C HIS A 209 6.45 -2.35 -6.15
N GLY A 210 7.70 -2.76 -6.43
CA GLY A 210 8.26 -4.04 -6.01
C GLY A 210 7.82 -5.21 -6.89
N LYS A 211 8.45 -6.36 -6.70
CA LYS A 211 8.15 -7.58 -7.47
C LYS A 211 6.75 -8.09 -7.15
N ALA A 212 6.12 -8.75 -8.12
CA ALA A 212 4.78 -9.32 -7.96
C ALA A 212 4.69 -10.28 -6.75
N ALA A 213 5.74 -11.06 -6.48
CA ALA A 213 5.81 -11.95 -5.33
C ALA A 213 5.78 -11.19 -3.99
N ASN A 214 6.52 -10.09 -3.86
CA ASN A 214 6.54 -9.25 -2.66
C ASN A 214 5.18 -8.58 -2.44
N ARG A 215 4.56 -8.10 -3.51
CA ARG A 215 3.23 -7.48 -3.46
C ARG A 215 2.18 -8.49 -3.01
N LEU A 216 2.20 -9.71 -3.57
CA LEU A 216 1.36 -10.82 -3.14
C LEU A 216 1.54 -11.10 -1.64
N TYR A 217 2.79 -11.30 -1.21
CA TYR A 217 3.14 -11.56 0.18
C TYR A 217 2.59 -10.50 1.13
N TRP A 218 2.79 -9.21 0.83
CA TRP A 218 2.35 -8.12 1.71
C TRP A 218 0.83 -7.96 1.73
N THR A 219 0.15 -8.08 0.58
CA THR A 219 -1.31 -8.07 0.53
C THR A 219 -1.92 -9.23 1.33
N GLU A 220 -1.42 -10.44 1.16
CA GLU A 220 -1.88 -11.63 1.90
C GLU A 220 -1.60 -11.52 3.40
N ARG A 221 -0.43 -11.00 3.77
CA ARG A 221 -0.05 -10.75 5.17
C ARG A 221 -1.03 -9.78 5.83
N GLY A 222 -1.34 -8.67 5.16
CA GLY A 222 -2.32 -7.69 5.63
C GLY A 222 -3.72 -8.30 5.78
N TYR A 223 -4.17 -9.06 4.78
CA TYR A 223 -5.48 -9.71 4.81
C TYR A 223 -5.61 -10.78 5.91
N THR A 224 -4.58 -11.60 6.08
CA THR A 224 -4.57 -12.67 7.08
C THR A 224 -4.60 -12.09 8.50
N SER A 225 -3.75 -11.09 8.74
CA SER A 225 -3.64 -10.42 10.04
C SER A 225 -4.88 -9.58 10.37
N GLY A 226 -5.30 -8.73 9.44
CA GLY A 226 -6.28 -7.66 9.67
C GLY A 226 -5.78 -6.56 10.62
N LYS A 227 -4.50 -6.58 11.02
CA LYS A 227 -3.86 -5.56 11.86
C LYS A 227 -2.94 -4.67 11.02
N PRO A 228 -3.05 -3.33 11.10
CA PRO A 228 -2.13 -2.42 10.42
C PRO A 228 -0.66 -2.64 10.80
N GLY A 229 -0.37 -3.03 12.04
CA GLY A 229 1.00 -3.36 12.50
C GLY A 229 1.69 -4.49 11.74
N ALA A 230 0.95 -5.37 11.08
CA ALA A 230 1.55 -6.40 10.24
C ALA A 230 2.15 -5.86 8.93
N CYS A 231 1.90 -4.59 8.60
CA CYS A 231 2.26 -3.92 7.36
C CYS A 231 3.47 -2.96 7.49
N ASN A 232 4.26 -3.07 8.56
CA ASN A 232 5.48 -2.26 8.71
C ASN A 232 6.59 -2.76 7.75
N THR A 233 6.55 -2.29 6.50
CA THR A 233 7.53 -2.61 5.46
C THR A 233 8.86 -1.91 5.69
N TRP A 234 8.87 -0.77 6.37
CA TRP A 234 10.06 0.02 6.67
C TRP A 234 11.03 -0.69 7.63
N SER A 235 10.51 -1.57 8.49
CA SER A 235 11.32 -2.40 9.39
C SER A 235 11.62 -3.80 8.83
N ALA A 236 11.19 -4.08 7.59
CA ALA A 236 11.43 -5.38 6.94
C ALA A 236 12.79 -5.42 6.24
N SER A 237 13.35 -6.62 6.06
CA SER A 237 14.57 -6.81 5.27
C SER A 237 14.35 -6.46 3.79
N SER A 238 15.40 -6.04 3.09
CA SER A 238 15.34 -5.66 1.66
C SER A 238 14.81 -6.78 0.77
N ALA A 239 15.09 -8.05 1.09
CA ALA A 239 14.53 -9.21 0.38
C ALA A 239 13.00 -9.27 0.43
N LYS A 240 12.38 -8.79 1.52
CA LYS A 240 10.92 -8.71 1.65
C LYS A 240 10.33 -7.49 0.96
N VAL A 241 11.14 -6.55 0.48
CA VAL A 241 10.70 -5.33 -0.21
C VAL A 241 11.39 -5.12 -1.57
N ALA A 242 11.77 -6.22 -2.20
CA ALA A 242 12.39 -6.24 -3.53
C ALA A 242 11.41 -5.94 -4.66
#